data_AF-A0A182M2Q7-F1
#
_entry.id   AF-A0A182M2Q7-F1
#
_cell.length_a   1.000
_cell.length_b   1.000
_cell.length_c   1.000
_cell.angle_alpha   90.00
_cell.angle_beta   90.00
_cell.angle_gamma   90.00
#
_symmetry.space_group_name_H-M   'P 1'
#
loop_
_entity.id
_entity.type
_entity.pdbx_description
1 polymer ?
#
loop_
_entity_poly.entity_id
_entity_poly.type
_entity_poly.pdbx_seq_one_letter_code
_entity_poly.pdbx_strand_id
1 'polypeptide(L)'
;MNDKLSEDDLQKSSDSSDIGRDLSGSDICTAHLHDSSNDWVVCRICQSSSDEISMISPCLCKGSMKYVHLDCLELWLNRSGLTRCELCLHTFQTHETLRYGCFESVLVWYRNPDNLGGDLPETYDYPD
;
A
#
# COMPACT_ATOMS: atom_id res chain seq x y z
N MET A 1 -7.23 1.02 74.65
CA MET A 1 -5.85 0.87 74.15
C MET A 1 -5.91 1.01 72.64
N ASN A 2 -5.44 2.14 72.11
CA ASN A 2 -4.57 2.28 70.92
C ASN A 2 -4.37 0.99 70.07
N ASP A 3 -4.40 0.97 68.74
CA ASP A 3 -4.09 1.97 67.72
C ASP A 3 -4.35 1.33 66.33
N LYS A 4 -4.34 2.17 65.28
CA LYS A 4 -3.90 1.90 63.88
C LYS A 4 -4.88 1.35 62.82
N LEU A 5 -4.91 2.13 61.74
CA LEU A 5 -5.47 1.92 60.40
C LEU A 5 -4.87 0.71 59.66
N SER A 6 -5.61 0.18 58.67
CA SER A 6 -5.15 0.17 57.26
C SER A 6 -6.29 -0.27 56.32
N GLU A 7 -6.60 0.58 55.34
CA GLU A 7 -7.18 0.23 54.05
C GLU A 7 -6.12 -0.55 53.24
N ASP A 8 -6.53 -1.55 52.45
CA ASP A 8 -6.03 -1.83 51.08
C ASP A 8 -6.41 -3.25 50.61
N ASP A 9 -7.05 -3.24 49.44
CA ASP A 9 -6.97 -4.18 48.33
C ASP A 9 -7.63 -5.58 48.32
N LEU A 10 -8.41 -5.70 47.24
CA LEU A 10 -8.55 -6.83 46.32
C LEU A 10 -9.81 -7.69 46.40
N GLN A 11 -10.89 -7.07 45.95
CA GLN A 11 -12.06 -7.75 45.41
C GLN A 11 -11.77 -8.13 43.94
N LYS A 12 -11.65 -9.43 43.63
CA LYS A 12 -11.87 -9.89 42.26
C LYS A 12 -12.49 -11.29 42.23
N SER A 13 -13.81 -11.28 42.16
CA SER A 13 -14.67 -12.37 41.71
C SER A 13 -14.59 -12.50 40.19
N SER A 14 -14.37 -13.71 39.69
CA SER A 14 -14.84 -14.10 38.35
C SER A 14 -14.57 -15.59 38.13
N ASP A 15 -15.60 -16.41 38.25
CA ASP A 15 -15.62 -17.75 37.66
C ASP A 15 -16.97 -17.99 37.00
N SER A 16 -16.90 -18.64 35.84
CA SER A 16 -17.97 -19.22 35.01
C SER A 16 -18.59 -18.34 33.91
N SER A 17 -18.28 -18.71 32.66
CA SER A 17 -19.33 -19.17 31.73
C SER A 17 -18.73 -19.80 30.45
N ASP A 18 -18.99 -21.10 30.27
CA ASP A 18 -18.93 -21.84 29.00
C ASP A 18 -19.83 -21.22 27.94
N ILE A 19 -19.33 -21.06 26.70
CA ILE A 19 -20.16 -21.18 25.49
C ILE A 19 -19.31 -21.79 24.37
N GLY A 20 -19.50 -23.09 24.12
CA GLY A 20 -19.03 -23.73 22.89
C GLY A 20 -19.87 -23.30 21.68
N ARG A 21 -19.21 -23.06 20.54
CA ARG A 21 -19.82 -23.04 19.20
C ARG A 21 -18.78 -23.47 18.15
N ASP A 22 -18.86 -24.72 17.71
CA ASP A 22 -18.37 -25.17 16.41
C ASP A 22 -19.27 -24.60 15.31
N LEU A 23 -18.73 -23.94 14.29
CA LEU A 23 -19.27 -23.96 12.92
C LEU A 23 -18.16 -23.64 11.89
N SER A 24 -18.09 -24.52 10.90
CA SER A 24 -17.22 -24.52 9.72
C SER A 24 -17.59 -23.44 8.68
N GLY A 25 -16.56 -22.86 8.06
CA GLY A 25 -16.56 -22.52 6.63
C GLY A 25 -17.34 -21.27 6.18
N SER A 26 -16.65 -20.13 6.17
CA SER A 26 -16.70 -19.16 5.05
C SER A 26 -15.69 -18.04 5.33
N ASP A 27 -14.90 -17.72 4.31
CA ASP A 27 -13.82 -16.75 4.28
C ASP A 27 -14.21 -15.37 4.85
N ILE A 28 -13.64 -15.00 6.00
CA ILE A 28 -13.20 -13.64 6.36
C ILE A 28 -12.16 -13.85 7.48
N CYS A 29 -10.88 -13.70 7.16
CA CYS A 29 -9.82 -13.69 8.16
C CYS A 29 -9.75 -12.31 8.81
N THR A 30 -10.67 -12.01 9.73
CA THR A 30 -10.45 -10.92 10.68
C THR A 30 -9.28 -11.34 11.58
N ALA A 31 -8.14 -10.68 11.39
CA ALA A 31 -6.89 -10.97 12.08
C ALA A 31 -7.08 -10.97 13.61
N HIS A 32 -6.64 -12.04 14.27
CA HIS A 32 -6.59 -12.14 15.72
C HIS A 32 -5.43 -11.30 16.27
N LEU A 33 -5.75 -10.45 17.25
CA LEU A 33 -4.83 -9.68 18.07
C LEU A 33 -4.09 -10.58 19.07
N HIS A 34 -2.75 -10.55 19.08
CA HIS A 34 -1.97 -10.79 20.29
C HIS A 34 -0.53 -10.22 20.22
N ASP A 35 -0.18 -9.46 21.27
CA ASP A 35 1.14 -9.06 21.78
C ASP A 35 1.87 -7.82 21.23
N SER A 36 1.84 -6.74 22.03
CA SER A 36 2.76 -5.60 22.13
C SER A 36 3.85 -5.42 21.06
N SER A 37 3.47 -4.96 19.87
CA SER A 37 4.23 -4.02 19.02
C SER A 37 3.31 -3.56 17.90
N ASN A 38 3.32 -2.28 17.53
CA ASN A 38 2.52 -1.77 16.42
C ASN A 38 2.87 -2.52 15.11
N ASP A 39 2.16 -3.58 14.76
CA ASP A 39 2.16 -4.17 13.42
C ASP A 39 1.22 -3.35 12.52
N TRP A 40 1.57 -2.09 12.31
CA TRP A 40 0.94 -1.28 11.29
C TRP A 40 1.34 -1.85 9.92
N VAL A 41 0.36 -2.16 9.09
CA VAL A 41 0.64 -2.63 7.73
C VAL A 41 1.16 -1.43 6.93
N VAL A 42 2.31 -1.63 6.28
CA VAL A 42 3.05 -0.57 5.59
C VAL A 42 3.14 -0.86 4.12
N CYS A 43 2.93 0.13 3.27
CA CYS A 43 3.20 -0.01 1.84
C CYS A 43 4.71 -0.15 1.61
N ARG A 44 5.16 -1.25 1.00
CA ARG A 44 6.60 -1.49 0.75
C ARG A 44 7.26 -0.45 -0.18
N ILE A 45 6.47 0.33 -0.90
CA ILE A 45 6.92 1.32 -1.90
C ILE A 45 7.06 2.70 -1.26
N CYS A 46 6.01 3.20 -0.60
CA CYS A 46 5.99 4.55 -0.01
C CYS A 46 6.23 4.60 1.50
N GLN A 47 6.32 3.45 2.16
CA GLN A 47 6.61 3.31 3.59
C GLN A 47 5.58 3.98 4.53
N SER A 48 4.33 4.13 4.09
CA SER A 48 3.23 4.73 4.86
C SER A 48 2.08 3.74 5.09
N SER A 49 1.33 3.92 6.19
CA SER A 49 0.08 3.21 6.55
C SER A 49 -1.19 3.97 6.16
N SER A 50 -1.07 5.20 5.65
CA SER A 50 -2.14 6.19 5.79
C SER A 50 -3.45 5.92 5.01
N ASP A 51 -3.53 4.85 4.21
CA ASP A 51 -4.67 4.57 3.34
C ASP A 51 -5.08 3.09 3.39
N GLU A 52 -5.82 2.69 4.45
CA GLU A 52 -6.35 1.33 4.62
C GLU A 52 -7.21 0.87 3.42
N ILE A 53 -7.80 1.81 2.67
CA ILE A 53 -8.80 1.56 1.62
C ILE A 53 -8.15 1.01 0.33
N SER A 54 -6.84 1.17 0.13
CA SER A 54 -6.18 0.85 -1.14
C SER A 54 -5.04 -0.15 -1.04
N MET A 55 -4.90 -0.84 0.09
CA MET A 55 -3.78 -1.76 0.30
C MET A 55 -4.07 -3.17 -0.24
N ILE A 56 -3.19 -3.66 -1.10
CA ILE A 56 -3.34 -4.95 -1.80
C ILE A 56 -2.11 -5.83 -1.62
N SER A 57 -2.27 -7.13 -1.88
CA SER A 57 -1.18 -8.13 -1.90
C SER A 57 -1.03 -8.71 -3.31
N PRO A 58 -0.34 -8.03 -4.24
CA PRO A 58 -0.30 -8.39 -5.66
C PRO A 58 0.62 -9.58 -5.95
N CYS A 59 1.39 -10.06 -4.95
CA CYS A 59 2.35 -11.14 -5.12
C CYS A 59 2.38 -12.06 -3.89
N LEU A 60 3.14 -13.14 -4.00
CA LEU A 60 3.26 -14.19 -2.97
C LEU A 60 4.36 -13.92 -1.94
N CYS A 61 4.80 -12.67 -1.79
CA CYS A 61 5.77 -12.31 -0.75
C CYS A 61 5.20 -12.61 0.64
N LYS A 62 6.08 -12.90 1.60
CA LYS A 62 5.71 -13.15 3.00
C LYS A 62 5.92 -11.90 3.85
N GLY A 63 5.23 -11.83 4.98
CA GLY A 63 5.35 -10.72 5.93
C GLY A 63 4.83 -9.39 5.38
N SER A 64 5.41 -8.28 5.84
CA SER A 64 5.05 -6.91 5.46
C SER A 64 5.33 -6.58 3.98
N MET A 65 6.29 -7.27 3.36
CA MET A 65 6.73 -7.01 1.97
C MET A 65 5.68 -7.32 0.90
N LYS A 66 4.57 -7.96 1.26
CA LYS A 66 3.48 -8.25 0.32
C LYS A 66 2.52 -7.07 0.13
N TYR A 67 2.49 -6.13 1.07
CA TYR A 67 1.49 -5.06 1.07
C TYR A 67 1.97 -3.82 0.32
N VAL A 68 1.13 -3.33 -0.58
CA VAL A 68 1.36 -2.11 -1.35
C VAL A 68 0.04 -1.36 -1.56
N HIS A 69 0.08 -0.04 -1.67
CA HIS A 69 -1.07 0.71 -2.17
C HIS A 69 -1.26 0.44 -3.67
N LEU A 70 -2.52 0.43 -4.13
CA LEU A 70 -2.88 0.30 -5.53
C LEU A 70 -2.17 1.35 -6.41
N ASP A 71 -2.22 2.62 -6.02
CA ASP A 71 -1.59 3.73 -6.75
C ASP A 71 -0.06 3.59 -6.79
N CYS A 72 0.53 3.13 -5.69
CA CYS A 72 1.97 2.90 -5.62
C CYS A 72 2.40 1.77 -6.56
N LEU A 73 1.62 0.68 -6.62
CA LEU A 73 1.88 -0.41 -7.55
C LEU A 73 1.72 0.05 -9.00
N GLU A 74 0.65 0.77 -9.31
CA GLU A 74 0.41 1.28 -10.67
C GLU A 74 1.56 2.17 -11.15
N LEU A 75 2.00 3.12 -10.32
CA LEU A 75 3.12 4.00 -10.64
C LEU A 75 4.43 3.21 -10.80
N TRP A 76 4.66 2.20 -9.97
CA TRP A 76 5.83 1.34 -10.07
C TRP A 76 5.82 0.52 -11.35
N LEU A 77 4.68 -0.05 -11.75
CA LEU A 77 4.54 -0.80 -13.01
C LEU A 77 4.84 0.12 -14.21
N ASN A 78 4.27 1.32 -14.22
CA ASN A 78 4.48 2.31 -15.27
C ASN A 78 5.95 2.76 -15.39
N ARG A 79 6.68 2.83 -14.27
CA ARG A 79 8.09 3.27 -14.26
C ARG A 79 9.08 2.14 -14.53
N SER A 80 8.82 0.95 -14.00
CA SER A 80 9.74 -0.19 -14.10
C SER A 80 9.60 -0.96 -15.41
N GLY A 81 8.42 -0.91 -16.04
CA GLY A 81 8.09 -1.75 -17.19
C GLY A 81 8.06 -3.25 -16.86
N LEU A 82 8.05 -3.62 -15.58
CA LEU A 82 8.02 -4.99 -15.12
C LEU A 82 6.61 -5.40 -14.75
N THR A 83 6.17 -6.56 -15.22
CA THR A 83 4.85 -7.15 -14.90
C THR A 83 4.92 -8.26 -13.84
N ARG A 84 6.06 -8.38 -13.16
CA ARG A 84 6.32 -9.39 -12.13
C ARG A 84 7.02 -8.82 -10.92
N CYS A 85 6.80 -9.42 -9.76
CA CYS A 85 7.47 -9.05 -8.53
C CYS A 85 8.98 -9.31 -8.62
N GLU A 86 9.81 -8.35 -8.23
CA GLU A 86 11.28 -8.50 -8.25
C GLU A 86 11.84 -9.46 -7.18
N LEU A 87 11.05 -9.78 -6.15
CA LEU A 87 11.49 -10.63 -5.03
C LEU A 87 11.06 -12.09 -5.21
N CYS A 88 9.77 -12.31 -5.48
CA CYS A 88 9.20 -13.65 -5.61
C CYS A 88 8.93 -14.07 -7.05
N LEU A 89 9.18 -13.19 -8.03
CA LEU A 89 9.00 -13.43 -9.47
C LEU A 89 7.58 -13.78 -9.90
N HIS A 90 6.60 -13.68 -8.99
CA HIS A 90 5.18 -13.87 -9.31
C HIS A 90 4.70 -12.77 -10.26
N THR A 91 4.04 -13.18 -11.35
CA THR A 91 3.41 -12.27 -12.30
C THR A 91 2.22 -11.59 -11.65
N PHE A 92 2.16 -10.27 -11.73
CA PHE A 92 1.03 -9.52 -11.20
C PHE A 92 -0.22 -9.77 -12.05
N GLN A 93 -1.37 -9.90 -11.41
CA GLN A 93 -2.66 -10.00 -12.11
C GLN A 93 -3.17 -8.60 -12.43
N THR A 94 -2.66 -8.01 -13.51
CA THR A 94 -2.98 -6.63 -13.93
C THR A 94 -3.61 -6.61 -15.31
N HIS A 95 -4.56 -5.70 -15.53
CA HIS A 95 -5.13 -5.43 -16.85
C HIS A 95 -4.59 -4.09 -17.36
N GLU A 96 -3.83 -4.12 -18.45
CA GLU A 96 -3.27 -2.92 -19.07
C GLU A 96 -4.38 -2.15 -19.80
N THR A 97 -4.74 -0.98 -19.29
CA THR A 97 -5.63 -0.05 -19.98
C THR A 97 -4.79 1.05 -20.61
N LEU A 98 -4.97 1.29 -21.91
CA LEU A 98 -4.39 2.47 -22.56
C LEU A 98 -4.97 3.72 -21.90
N ARG A 99 -4.13 4.48 -21.20
CA ARG A 99 -4.55 5.69 -20.47
C ARG A 99 -5.13 6.76 -21.36
N TYR A 100 -4.68 6.79 -22.61
CA TYR A 100 -5.16 7.71 -23.64
C TYR A 100 -5.37 6.91 -24.92
N GLY A 101 -6.49 7.18 -25.61
CA GLY A 101 -6.65 6.71 -26.99
C GLY A 101 -5.61 7.32 -27.92
N CYS A 102 -5.52 6.84 -29.16
CA CYS A 102 -4.62 7.42 -30.16
C CYS A 102 -4.89 8.92 -30.40
N PHE A 103 -6.16 9.33 -30.46
CA PHE A 103 -6.54 10.73 -30.61
C PHE A 103 -6.22 11.56 -29.36
N GLU A 104 -6.42 11.01 -28.18
CA GLU A 104 -6.19 11.70 -26.91
C GLU A 104 -4.70 11.87 -26.62
N SER A 105 -3.89 10.88 -26.99
CA SER A 105 -2.42 10.94 -26.92
C SER A 105 -1.87 12.09 -27.79
N VAL A 106 -2.38 12.26 -29.02
CA VAL A 106 -1.98 13.36 -29.91
C VAL A 106 -2.37 14.72 -29.34
N LEU A 107 -3.56 14.84 -28.76
CA LEU A 107 -4.01 16.09 -28.13
C LEU A 107 -3.18 16.45 -26.89
N VAL A 108 -2.88 15.49 -26.01
CA VAL A 108 -2.02 15.70 -24.84
C VAL A 108 -0.61 16.09 -25.27
N TRP A 109 -0.07 15.43 -26.30
CA TRP A 109 1.24 15.76 -26.86
C TRP A 109 1.29 17.17 -27.43
N TYR A 110 0.26 17.60 -28.17
CA TYR A 110 0.16 18.96 -28.74
C TYR A 110 -0.05 20.05 -27.69
N ARG A 111 -0.64 19.72 -26.54
CA ARG A 111 -0.86 20.67 -25.44
C ARG A 111 0.37 20.89 -24.59
N ASN A 112 1.44 20.09 -24.75
CA ASN A 112 2.71 20.32 -24.08
C ASN A 112 3.61 21.22 -24.95
N PRO A 113 3.88 22.48 -24.53
CA PRO A 113 4.68 23.42 -25.33
C PRO A 113 6.12 22.94 -25.54
N ASP A 114 6.66 22.09 -24.66
CA ASP A 114 8.02 21.54 -24.78
C ASP A 114 8.17 20.53 -25.94
N ASN A 115 7.08 19.93 -26.42
CA ASN A 115 7.09 18.96 -27.52
C ASN A 115 7.16 19.62 -28.91
N LEU A 116 6.93 20.94 -28.98
CA LEU A 116 6.96 21.77 -30.19
C LEU A 116 8.30 22.53 -30.34
N GLY A 117 9.27 22.24 -29.47
CA GLY A 117 10.62 22.79 -29.53
C GLY A 117 11.44 22.17 -30.65
N GLY A 118 11.25 22.68 -31.87
CA GLY A 118 12.29 22.59 -32.88
C GLY A 118 13.48 23.41 -32.41
N ASP A 119 14.64 22.77 -32.27
CA ASP A 119 15.94 23.45 -32.29
C ASP A 119 15.96 24.40 -33.49
N LEU A 120 15.87 25.70 -33.24
CA LEU A 120 16.17 26.70 -34.26
C LEU A 120 17.68 26.59 -34.50
N PRO A 121 18.17 26.39 -35.74
CA PRO A 121 19.60 26.51 -35.98
C PRO A 121 20.01 27.94 -35.59
N GLU A 122 20.96 28.07 -34.66
CA GLU A 122 21.68 29.31 -34.45
C GLU A 122 22.27 29.72 -35.80
N THR A 123 21.59 30.61 -36.51
CA THR A 123 22.16 31.31 -37.63
C THR A 123 23.28 32.16 -37.06
N TYR A 124 24.49 31.63 -37.20
CA TYR A 124 25.74 32.36 -37.24
C TYR A 124 25.54 33.65 -38.05
N ASP A 125 25.49 34.78 -37.35
CA ASP A 125 25.81 36.09 -37.92
C ASP A 125 26.71 36.80 -36.90
N TYR A 126 28.01 36.68 -37.13
CA TYR A 126 29.05 37.37 -36.37
C TYR A 126 29.50 38.55 -37.23
N PRO A 127 29.15 39.80 -36.89
CA PRO A 127 29.70 40.95 -37.61
C PRO A 127 31.15 41.23 -37.19
N ASP A 128 31.96 41.60 -38.19
CA ASP A 128 33.39 41.99 -38.15
C ASP A 128 33.75 43.08 -37.12
#